data_AF-A0A0Q8WQI6-F1
#
_entry.id   AF-A0A0Q8WQI6-F1
#
_cell.length_a   1.000
_cell.length_b   1.000
_cell.length_c   1.000
_cell.angle_alpha   90.00
_cell.angle_beta   90.00
_cell.angle_gamma   90.00
#
_symmetry.space_group_name_H-M   'P 1'
#
loop_
_entity.id
_entity.type
_entity.pdbx_description
1 polymer ?
#
loop_
_entity_poly.entity_id
_entity_poly.type
_entity_poly.pdbx_seq_one_letter_code
_entity_poly.pdbx_strand_id
1 'polypeptide(L)'
;MTTSRRLLAAAALVIVAAVAGAFVAASGDAGMAIVLAAVGLGVGLNLLVSLLLLSQLRHLGGEVAALRRGAGRQRRMTRRVQQELRRAHERLARHRKVLDRTEERVRGVRVQQNQDYYRRVAEGRVLRGQLQETVRLFATYPMSAQVPPMGHWAASPDLVGALLDEFLDKRPGLVVECGSGVSTLWLATAARQHGVPTRIVALEHDAEYAQESRALLARHGLSDIAEVRDAPLQVVDVEGTDRTWYAPSAVEDLHDIGLLFVDGPPTSTGEHARYPALPVLQDQLAPTCSIVLDDMIREDEQQVAQLWHDRLPDLSRTDLRLEKGATIFRRG
;
A
#
# COMPACT_ATOMS: atom_id res chain seq x y z
N MET A 1 58.87 58.19 18.52
CA MET A 1 59.55 58.23 19.84
C MET A 1 60.15 59.62 20.00
N THR A 2 59.67 60.34 21.02
CA THR A 2 59.57 61.80 21.01
C THR A 2 60.78 62.51 21.64
N THR A 3 61.04 63.70 21.13
CA THR A 3 62.06 64.70 21.50
C THR A 3 62.26 64.88 23.01
N SER A 4 61.19 64.71 23.81
CA SER A 4 61.19 64.76 25.28
C SER A 4 62.14 63.74 25.94
N ARG A 5 62.32 62.55 25.37
CA ARG A 5 63.19 61.52 25.97
C ARG A 5 64.68 61.81 25.78
N ARG A 6 65.03 62.44 24.66
CA ARG A 6 66.41 62.90 24.40
C ARG A 6 66.79 64.03 25.34
N LEU A 7 65.84 64.91 25.67
CA LEU A 7 66.01 65.99 26.63
C LEU A 7 66.24 65.48 28.07
N LEU A 8 65.49 64.47 28.52
CA LEU A 8 65.68 63.89 29.86
C LEU A 8 67.01 63.14 30.01
N ALA A 9 67.42 62.39 28.98
CA ALA A 9 68.72 61.71 28.99
C ALA A 9 69.89 62.71 28.95
N ALA A 10 69.77 63.78 28.16
CA ALA A 10 70.75 64.86 28.11
C ALA A 10 70.84 65.60 29.46
N ALA A 11 69.72 65.90 30.10
CA ALA A 11 69.69 66.55 31.41
C ALA A 11 70.35 65.69 32.51
N ALA A 12 70.09 64.38 32.53
CA ALA A 12 70.74 63.47 33.47
C ALA A 12 72.25 63.40 33.26
N LEU A 13 72.72 63.38 32.01
CA LEU A 13 74.14 63.37 31.68
C LEU A 13 74.85 64.65 32.13
N VAL A 14 74.19 65.81 31.94
CA VAL A 14 74.68 67.11 32.39
C VAL A 14 74.78 67.18 33.92
N ILE A 15 73.81 66.62 34.65
CA ILE A 15 73.86 66.58 36.12
C ILE A 15 74.99 65.68 36.61
N VAL A 16 75.19 64.49 36.01
CA VAL A 16 76.31 63.61 36.37
C VAL A 16 77.66 64.26 36.07
N ALA A 17 77.79 64.93 34.92
CA ALA A 17 79.00 65.67 34.57
C ALA A 17 79.26 66.86 35.50
N ALA A 18 78.21 67.58 35.92
CA ALA A 18 78.31 68.70 36.86
C ALA A 18 78.71 68.23 38.28
N VAL A 19 78.15 67.11 38.76
CA VAL A 19 78.50 66.52 40.06
C VAL A 19 79.93 65.98 40.04
N ALA A 20 80.35 65.33 38.95
CA ALA A 20 81.74 64.91 38.78
C ALA A 20 82.68 66.12 38.74
N GLY A 21 82.36 67.18 37.98
CA GLY A 21 83.16 68.39 37.90
C GLY A 21 83.30 69.14 39.23
N ALA A 22 82.21 69.23 40.01
CA ALA A 22 82.23 69.87 41.33
C ALA A 22 83.08 69.10 42.36
N PHE A 23 83.13 67.76 42.27
CA PHE A 23 83.92 66.94 43.19
C PHE A 23 85.41 66.90 42.84
N VAL A 24 85.74 66.93 41.54
CA VAL A 24 87.13 67.06 41.04
C VAL A 24 87.78 68.37 41.51
N ALA A 25 87.01 69.46 41.57
CA ALA A 25 87.49 70.74 42.07
C ALA A 25 87.81 70.73 43.59
N ALA A 26 87.27 69.77 44.36
CA ALA A 26 87.38 69.74 45.82
C ALA A 26 88.48 68.79 46.34
N SER A 27 88.96 67.81 45.55
CA SER A 27 89.76 66.70 46.09
C SER A 27 91.28 66.91 46.11
N GLY A 28 91.83 67.86 45.35
CA GLY A 28 93.27 68.19 45.34
C GLY A 28 94.24 67.08 44.86
N ASP A 29 93.75 65.84 44.67
CA ASP A 29 94.50 64.67 44.20
C ASP A 29 93.95 64.20 42.84
N ALA A 30 94.79 64.31 41.81
CA ALA A 30 94.42 64.01 40.42
C ALA A 30 94.06 62.53 40.21
N GLY A 31 94.56 61.60 41.04
CA GLY A 31 94.23 60.18 40.93
C GLY A 31 92.78 59.87 41.30
N MET A 32 92.28 60.48 42.39
CA MET A 32 90.93 60.22 42.89
C MET A 32 89.84 60.81 41.97
N ALA A 33 90.13 61.96 41.35
CA ALA A 33 89.28 62.62 40.36
C ALA A 33 88.96 61.72 39.16
N ILE A 34 89.96 60.99 38.64
CA ILE A 34 89.82 60.09 37.50
C ILE A 34 88.95 58.88 37.85
N VAL A 35 89.15 58.31 39.04
CA VAL A 35 88.36 57.15 39.51
C VAL A 35 86.89 57.52 39.68
N LEU A 36 86.58 58.66 40.29
CA LEU A 36 85.20 59.10 40.49
C LEU A 36 84.50 59.47 39.18
N ALA A 37 85.21 60.10 38.25
CA ALA A 37 84.68 60.38 36.90
C ALA A 37 84.38 59.08 36.14
N ALA A 38 85.25 58.07 36.24
CA ALA A 38 85.04 56.76 35.62
C ALA A 38 83.83 56.03 36.23
N VAL A 39 83.66 56.08 37.55
CA VAL A 39 82.49 55.51 38.24
C VAL A 39 81.21 56.24 37.83
N GLY A 40 81.22 57.57 37.78
CA GLY A 40 80.08 58.38 37.36
C GLY A 40 79.65 58.09 35.91
N LEU A 41 80.61 57.97 34.99
CA LEU A 41 80.36 57.53 33.61
C LEU A 41 79.80 56.12 33.55
N GLY A 42 80.34 55.19 34.35
CA GLY A 42 79.85 53.81 34.43
C GLY A 42 78.40 53.73 34.91
N VAL A 43 78.06 54.47 35.97
CA VAL A 43 76.68 54.54 36.50
C VAL A 43 75.75 55.21 35.51
N GLY A 44 76.16 56.31 34.88
CA GLY A 44 75.37 57.01 33.85
C GLY A 44 75.09 56.14 32.64
N LEU A 45 76.10 55.39 32.16
CA LEU A 45 75.94 54.46 31.05
C LEU A 45 75.00 53.31 31.41
N ASN A 46 75.11 52.75 32.63
CA ASN A 46 74.23 51.68 33.10
C ASN A 46 72.76 52.12 33.22
N LEU A 47 72.54 53.34 33.74
CA LEU A 47 71.21 53.93 33.84
C LEU A 47 70.60 54.16 32.44
N LEU A 48 71.39 54.68 31.49
CA LEU A 48 70.97 54.87 30.12
C LEU A 48 70.60 53.54 29.46
N VAL A 49 71.43 52.51 29.61
CA VAL A 49 71.16 51.16 29.10
C VAL A 49 69.89 50.58 29.72
N SER A 50 69.70 50.75 31.03
CA SER A 50 68.50 50.28 31.74
C SER A 50 67.23 51.00 31.29
N LEU A 51 67.29 52.32 31.05
CA LEU A 51 66.17 53.08 30.50
C LEU A 51 65.85 52.70 29.06
N LEU A 52 66.88 52.44 28.24
CA LEU A 52 66.71 51.92 26.88
C LEU A 52 66.07 50.53 26.91
N LEU A 53 66.53 49.62 27.77
CA LEU A 53 65.95 48.29 27.99
C LEU A 53 64.50 48.36 28.47
N LEU A 54 64.19 49.21 29.47
CA LEU A 54 62.82 49.45 29.95
C LEU A 54 61.91 49.99 28.83
N SER A 55 62.45 50.86 27.97
CA SER A 55 61.70 51.41 26.83
C SER A 55 61.40 50.35 25.76
N GLN A 56 62.38 49.49 25.47
CA GLN A 56 62.25 48.33 24.58
C GLN A 56 61.22 47.33 25.12
N LEU A 57 61.30 46.98 26.42
CA LEU A 57 60.34 46.08 27.08
C LEU A 57 58.90 46.62 27.04
N ARG A 58 58.72 47.93 27.24
CA ARG A 58 57.38 48.57 27.13
C ARG A 58 56.86 48.57 25.69
N HIS A 59 57.72 48.80 24.69
CA HIS A 59 57.34 48.74 23.28
C HIS A 59 56.92 47.33 22.88
N LEU A 60 57.74 46.33 23.21
CA LEU A 60 57.44 44.90 23.01
C LEU A 60 56.14 44.51 23.72
N GLY A 61 55.90 44.98 24.94
CA GLY A 61 54.64 44.78 25.65
C GLY A 61 53.43 45.36 24.91
N GLY A 62 53.59 46.54 24.29
CA GLY A 62 52.57 47.20 23.47
C GLY A 62 52.25 46.43 22.18
N GLU A 63 53.27 45.94 21.47
CA GLU A 63 53.12 45.11 20.27
C GLU A 63 52.48 43.77 20.58
N VAL A 64 52.91 43.10 21.64
CA VAL A 64 52.29 41.85 22.11
C VAL A 64 50.82 42.07 22.51
N ALA A 65 50.49 43.20 23.15
CA ALA A 65 49.11 43.54 23.46
C ALA A 65 48.27 43.82 22.19
N ALA A 66 48.85 44.49 21.18
CA ALA A 66 48.20 44.72 19.89
C ALA A 66 47.96 43.41 19.13
N LEU A 67 48.94 42.51 19.08
CA LEU A 67 48.83 41.17 18.51
C LEU A 67 47.79 40.32 19.24
N ARG A 68 47.77 40.33 20.58
CA ARG A 68 46.74 39.63 21.37
C ARG A 68 45.32 40.15 21.09
N ARG A 69 45.15 41.46 20.93
CA ARG A 69 43.86 42.06 20.51
C ARG A 69 43.48 41.66 19.08
N GLY A 70 44.44 41.63 18.15
CA GLY A 70 44.26 41.12 16.79
C GLY A 70 43.80 39.66 16.78
N ALA A 71 44.51 38.79 17.48
CA ALA A 71 44.16 37.37 17.65
C ALA A 71 42.79 37.18 18.31
N GLY A 72 42.44 38.02 19.30
CA GLY A 72 41.12 38.05 19.93
C GLY A 72 39.99 38.42 18.95
N ARG A 73 40.22 39.41 18.07
CA ARG A 73 39.27 39.77 17.01
C ARG A 73 39.10 38.64 16.00
N GLN A 74 40.19 38.02 15.55
CA GLN A 74 40.17 36.90 14.62
C GLN A 74 39.42 35.69 15.20
N ARG A 75 39.64 35.34 16.48
CA ARG A 75 38.90 34.27 17.18
C ARG A 75 37.40 34.55 17.31
N ARG A 76 37.00 35.82 17.51
CA ARG A 76 35.57 36.19 17.54
C ARG A 76 34.95 36.09 16.15
N MET A 77 35.67 36.50 15.11
CA MET A 77 35.21 36.37 13.73
C MET A 77 35.02 34.91 13.33
N THR A 78 36.00 34.03 13.61
CA THR A 78 35.89 32.60 13.29
C THR A 78 34.74 31.94 14.04
N ARG A 79 34.52 32.28 15.32
CA ARG A 79 33.34 31.80 16.08
C ARG A 79 32.01 32.24 15.46
N ARG A 80 31.91 33.49 15.00
CA ARG A 80 30.70 33.99 14.31
C ARG A 80 30.44 33.24 13.01
N VAL A 81 31.48 33.05 12.18
CA VAL A 81 31.39 32.28 10.93
C VAL A 81 30.99 30.83 11.21
N GLN A 82 31.57 30.19 12.22
CA GLN A 82 31.20 28.83 12.63
C GLN A 82 29.76 28.73 13.12
N GLN A 83 29.27 29.74 13.87
CA GLN A 83 27.88 29.79 14.32
C GLN A 83 26.91 29.97 13.14
N GLU A 84 27.22 30.85 12.19
CA GLU A 84 26.40 31.03 10.99
C GLU A 84 26.38 29.77 10.11
N LEU A 85 27.53 29.09 9.96
CA LEU A 85 27.61 27.80 9.26
C LEU A 85 26.75 26.72 9.94
N ARG A 86 26.77 26.64 11.28
CA ARG A 86 25.91 25.71 12.03
C ARG A 86 24.42 26.01 11.82
N ARG A 87 24.03 27.29 11.92
CA ARG A 87 22.66 27.74 11.66
C ARG A 87 22.22 27.47 10.22
N ALA A 88 23.11 27.64 9.24
CA ALA A 88 22.86 27.31 7.85
C ALA A 88 22.65 25.80 7.67
N HIS A 89 23.50 24.95 8.25
CA HIS A 89 23.34 23.50 8.21
C HIS A 89 22.03 23.04 8.87
N GLU A 90 21.66 23.60 10.02
CA GLU A 90 20.39 23.28 10.68
C GLU A 90 19.19 23.73 9.82
N ARG A 91 19.27 24.89 9.16
CA ARG A 91 18.24 25.36 8.21
C ARG A 91 18.10 24.40 7.04
N LEU A 92 19.22 23.96 6.43
CA LEU A 92 19.22 23.01 5.32
C LEU A 92 18.67 21.64 5.75
N ALA A 93 19.04 21.16 6.94
CA ALA A 93 18.52 19.90 7.48
C ALA A 93 16.99 19.95 7.70
N ARG A 94 16.45 21.09 8.16
CA ARG A 94 15.00 21.30 8.27
C ARG A 94 14.31 21.30 6.91
N HIS A 95 14.86 22.02 5.93
CA HIS A 95 14.28 22.05 4.57
C HIS A 95 14.30 20.67 3.93
N ARG A 96 15.39 19.91 4.06
CA ARG A 96 15.48 18.53 3.57
C ARG A 96 14.37 17.65 4.16
N LYS A 97 14.17 17.69 5.48
CA LYS A 97 13.07 16.95 6.13
C LYS A 97 11.68 17.33 5.60
N VAL A 98 11.46 18.60 5.27
CA VAL A 98 10.19 19.06 4.67
C VAL A 98 10.03 18.54 3.25
N LEU A 99 11.10 18.58 2.44
CA LEU A 99 11.11 18.02 1.09
C LEU A 99 10.83 16.52 1.11
N ASP A 100 11.54 15.76 1.95
CA ASP A 100 11.36 14.30 2.08
C ASP A 100 9.89 13.96 2.42
N ARG A 101 9.29 14.65 3.41
CA ARG A 101 7.87 14.48 3.77
C ARG A 101 6.91 14.87 2.65
N THR A 102 7.26 15.89 1.87
CA THR A 102 6.42 16.35 0.76
C THR A 102 6.47 15.35 -0.40
N GLU A 103 7.65 14.83 -0.72
CA GLU A 103 7.83 13.76 -1.70
C GLU A 103 7.08 12.49 -1.30
N GLU A 104 7.14 12.08 -0.03
CA GLU A 104 6.37 10.93 0.47
C GLU A 104 4.85 11.15 0.33
N ARG A 105 4.34 12.34 0.68
CA ARG A 105 2.91 12.67 0.50
C ARG A 105 2.51 12.69 -0.97
N VAL A 106 3.32 13.29 -1.84
CA VAL A 106 3.06 13.32 -3.30
C VAL A 106 3.08 11.91 -3.88
N ARG A 107 4.04 11.07 -3.45
CA ARG A 107 4.12 9.66 -3.86
C ARG A 107 2.90 8.88 -3.39
N GLY A 108 2.48 9.05 -2.14
CA GLY A 108 1.28 8.41 -1.58
C GLY A 108 0.01 8.78 -2.35
N VAL A 109 -0.22 10.08 -2.59
CA VAL A 109 -1.37 10.56 -3.37
C VAL A 109 -1.37 10.00 -4.79
N ARG A 110 -0.21 9.98 -5.46
CA ARG A 110 -0.09 9.45 -6.83
C ARG A 110 -0.34 7.95 -6.91
N VAL A 111 0.11 7.17 -5.91
CA VAL A 111 -0.19 5.73 -5.83
C VAL A 111 -1.68 5.49 -5.64
N GLN A 112 -2.32 6.23 -4.73
CA GLN A 112 -3.77 6.11 -4.49
C GLN A 112 -4.60 6.49 -5.72
N GLN A 113 -4.26 7.60 -6.39
CA GLN A 113 -4.93 8.01 -7.63
C GLN A 113 -4.81 6.96 -8.75
N ASN A 114 -3.63 6.34 -8.88
CA ASN A 114 -3.44 5.25 -9.85
C ASN A 114 -4.32 4.03 -9.50
N GLN A 115 -4.39 3.65 -8.23
CA GLN A 115 -5.23 2.53 -7.80
C GLN A 115 -6.72 2.79 -8.05
N ASP A 116 -7.21 3.99 -7.72
CA ASP A 116 -8.59 4.39 -7.96
C ASP A 116 -8.91 4.43 -9.46
N TYR A 117 -7.97 4.87 -10.30
CA TYR A 117 -8.11 4.84 -11.74
C TYR A 117 -8.28 3.42 -12.28
N TYR A 118 -7.37 2.50 -11.93
CA TYR A 118 -7.47 1.11 -12.38
C TYR A 118 -8.73 0.42 -11.88
N ARG A 119 -9.17 0.71 -10.65
CA ARG A 119 -10.43 0.22 -10.09
C ARG A 119 -11.61 0.66 -10.94
N ARG A 120 -11.73 1.97 -11.23
CA ARG A 120 -12.82 2.51 -12.06
C ARG A 120 -12.82 1.94 -13.48
N VAL A 121 -11.65 1.74 -14.08
CA VAL A 121 -11.53 1.13 -15.41
C VAL A 121 -11.99 -0.33 -15.38
N ALA A 122 -11.62 -1.09 -14.34
CA ALA A 122 -12.05 -2.46 -14.15
C ALA A 122 -13.57 -2.56 -13.91
N GLU A 123 -14.11 -1.77 -12.98
CA GLU A 123 -15.55 -1.65 -12.71
C GLU A 123 -16.32 -1.28 -13.98
N GLY A 124 -15.84 -0.30 -14.73
CA GLY A 124 -16.44 0.10 -16.01
C GLY A 124 -16.40 -1.00 -17.07
N ARG A 125 -15.39 -1.89 -17.04
CA ARG A 125 -15.33 -3.05 -17.94
C ARG A 125 -16.34 -4.11 -17.54
N VAL A 126 -16.45 -4.45 -16.25
CA VAL A 126 -17.44 -5.40 -15.74
C VAL A 126 -18.85 -4.93 -16.08
N LEU A 127 -19.19 -3.67 -15.77
CA LEU A 127 -20.50 -3.10 -16.06
C LEU A 127 -20.83 -3.13 -17.57
N ARG A 128 -19.87 -2.79 -18.43
CA ARG A 128 -20.08 -2.90 -19.89
C ARG A 128 -20.32 -4.34 -20.34
N GLY A 129 -19.61 -5.30 -19.75
CA GLY A 129 -19.84 -6.73 -19.99
C GLY A 129 -21.25 -7.16 -19.60
N GLN A 130 -21.69 -6.81 -18.39
CA GLN A 130 -23.03 -7.12 -17.90
C GLN A 130 -24.13 -6.49 -18.76
N LEU A 131 -23.95 -5.23 -19.19
CA LEU A 131 -24.89 -4.56 -20.08
C LEU A 131 -24.94 -5.24 -21.46
N GLN A 132 -23.78 -5.54 -22.03
CA GLN A 132 -23.70 -6.23 -23.33
C GLN A 132 -24.43 -7.58 -23.27
N GLU A 133 -24.19 -8.36 -22.22
CA GLU A 133 -24.83 -9.66 -22.08
C GLU A 133 -26.33 -9.54 -21.78
N THR A 134 -26.74 -8.59 -20.96
CA THR A 134 -28.17 -8.30 -20.75
C THR A 134 -28.86 -7.99 -22.08
N VAL A 135 -28.26 -7.13 -22.91
CA VAL A 135 -28.80 -6.83 -24.24
C VAL A 135 -28.84 -8.08 -25.12
N ARG A 136 -27.78 -8.91 -25.12
CA ARG A 136 -27.77 -10.19 -25.85
C ARG A 136 -28.92 -11.10 -25.42
N LEU A 137 -29.10 -11.30 -24.12
CA LEU A 137 -30.13 -12.17 -23.55
C LEU A 137 -31.54 -11.71 -23.97
N PHE A 138 -31.89 -10.44 -23.72
CA PHE A 138 -33.22 -9.93 -24.06
C PHE A 138 -33.46 -9.77 -25.58
N ALA A 139 -32.41 -9.60 -26.38
CA ALA A 139 -32.53 -9.58 -27.84
C ALA A 139 -32.71 -10.99 -28.43
N THR A 140 -32.19 -12.02 -27.75
CA THR A 140 -32.19 -13.40 -28.25
C THR A 140 -33.42 -14.17 -27.76
N TYR A 141 -33.82 -13.98 -26.51
CA TYR A 141 -34.96 -14.68 -25.92
C TYR A 141 -36.07 -13.70 -25.54
N PRO A 142 -37.19 -13.68 -26.29
CA PRO A 142 -38.32 -12.82 -25.97
C PRO A 142 -39.00 -13.32 -24.70
N MET A 143 -39.07 -12.46 -23.69
CA MET A 143 -39.68 -12.76 -22.40
C MET A 143 -41.16 -12.36 -22.43
N SER A 144 -42.06 -13.26 -22.02
CA SER A 144 -43.52 -13.04 -22.09
C SER A 144 -44.06 -12.18 -20.94
N ALA A 145 -43.28 -12.03 -19.87
CA ALA A 145 -43.57 -11.15 -18.75
C ALA A 145 -42.29 -10.46 -18.25
N GLN A 146 -42.41 -9.66 -17.18
CA GLN A 146 -41.26 -9.01 -16.55
C GLN A 146 -40.27 -10.06 -16.01
N VAL A 147 -38.99 -9.79 -16.20
CA VAL A 147 -37.88 -10.53 -15.59
C VAL A 147 -37.38 -9.75 -14.37
N PRO A 148 -37.17 -10.38 -13.21
CA PRO A 148 -36.55 -9.75 -12.05
C PRO A 148 -35.14 -9.21 -12.38
N PRO A 149 -34.62 -8.26 -11.59
CA PRO A 149 -33.23 -7.84 -11.70
C PRO A 149 -32.28 -9.05 -11.60
N MET A 150 -31.26 -9.09 -12.47
CA MET A 150 -30.19 -10.08 -12.43
C MET A 150 -28.99 -9.52 -11.64
N GLY A 151 -28.14 -10.41 -11.11
CA GLY A 151 -26.97 -10.05 -10.29
C GLY A 151 -27.25 -9.95 -8.80
N HIS A 152 -26.21 -9.55 -8.05
CA HIS A 152 -26.16 -9.61 -6.58
C HIS A 152 -26.36 -11.03 -6.04
N TRP A 153 -27.59 -11.35 -5.61
CA TRP A 153 -27.99 -12.68 -5.14
C TRP A 153 -28.50 -13.57 -6.27
N ALA A 154 -28.98 -12.99 -7.36
CA ALA A 154 -29.40 -13.72 -8.55
C ALA A 154 -28.21 -13.93 -9.49
N ALA A 155 -28.26 -14.98 -10.32
CA ALA A 155 -27.30 -15.21 -11.38
C ALA A 155 -27.08 -13.93 -12.22
N SER A 156 -25.81 -13.58 -12.46
CA SER A 156 -25.46 -12.43 -13.28
C SER A 156 -25.73 -12.69 -14.76
N PRO A 157 -25.99 -11.66 -15.58
CA PRO A 157 -26.21 -11.80 -17.02
C PRO A 157 -25.14 -12.65 -17.73
N ASP A 158 -23.85 -12.44 -17.44
CA ASP A 158 -22.75 -13.21 -18.03
C ASP A 158 -22.70 -14.69 -17.61
N LEU A 159 -23.11 -15.01 -16.39
CA LEU A 159 -23.31 -16.38 -15.94
C LEU A 159 -24.48 -17.05 -16.65
N VAL A 160 -25.61 -16.36 -16.75
CA VAL A 160 -26.77 -16.84 -17.51
C VAL A 160 -26.37 -17.12 -18.96
N GLY A 161 -25.65 -16.20 -19.60
CA GLY A 161 -25.13 -16.37 -20.96
C GLY A 161 -24.27 -17.63 -21.10
N ALA A 162 -23.33 -17.84 -20.18
CA ALA A 162 -22.48 -19.03 -20.18
C ALA A 162 -23.27 -20.33 -19.95
N LEU A 163 -24.26 -20.32 -19.06
CA LEU A 163 -25.15 -21.46 -18.82
C LEU A 163 -25.98 -21.81 -20.06
N LEU A 164 -26.52 -20.80 -20.75
CA LEU A 164 -27.28 -21.00 -21.97
C LEU A 164 -26.41 -21.54 -23.11
N ASP A 165 -25.19 -21.04 -23.25
CA ASP A 165 -24.23 -21.53 -24.24
C ASP A 165 -23.89 -23.01 -23.97
N GLU A 166 -23.63 -23.40 -22.72
CA GLU A 166 -23.40 -24.80 -22.35
C GLU A 166 -24.65 -25.66 -22.58
N PHE A 167 -25.83 -25.18 -22.16
CA PHE A 167 -27.10 -25.88 -22.31
C PHE A 167 -27.43 -26.15 -23.79
N LEU A 168 -27.23 -25.17 -24.68
CA LEU A 168 -27.52 -25.32 -26.11
C LEU A 168 -26.50 -26.17 -26.86
N ASP A 169 -25.25 -26.21 -26.39
CA ASP A 169 -24.21 -27.11 -26.91
C ASP A 169 -24.49 -28.56 -26.50
N LYS A 170 -24.79 -28.80 -25.21
CA LYS A 170 -24.96 -30.16 -24.66
C LYS A 170 -26.35 -30.75 -24.84
N ARG A 171 -27.38 -29.91 -24.92
CA ARG A 171 -28.80 -30.30 -25.03
C ARG A 171 -29.18 -31.42 -24.04
N PRO A 172 -28.94 -31.22 -22.73
CA PRO A 172 -29.15 -32.26 -21.74
C PRO A 172 -30.63 -32.64 -21.62
N GLY A 173 -30.93 -33.93 -21.39
CA GLY A 173 -32.29 -34.39 -21.11
C GLY A 173 -32.82 -33.92 -19.76
N LEU A 174 -31.92 -33.75 -18.79
CA LEU A 174 -32.21 -33.24 -17.45
C LEU A 174 -31.19 -32.17 -17.04
N VAL A 175 -31.71 -31.03 -16.57
CA VAL A 175 -30.95 -29.99 -15.88
C VAL A 175 -31.36 -29.97 -14.41
N VAL A 176 -30.38 -29.95 -13.51
CA VAL A 176 -30.62 -29.77 -12.07
C VAL A 176 -29.91 -28.50 -11.61
N GLU A 177 -30.62 -27.65 -10.87
CA GLU A 177 -30.07 -26.43 -10.27
C GLU A 177 -30.12 -26.53 -8.74
N CYS A 178 -29.02 -26.21 -8.06
CA CYS A 178 -29.00 -25.95 -6.63
C CYS A 178 -29.22 -24.45 -6.42
N GLY A 179 -30.41 -24.06 -6.00
CA GLY A 179 -30.90 -22.68 -6.03
C GLY A 179 -31.86 -22.45 -7.20
N SER A 180 -32.93 -21.68 -6.98
CA SER A 180 -33.91 -21.34 -8.01
C SER A 180 -33.87 -19.85 -8.38
N GLY A 181 -34.41 -19.50 -9.56
CA GLY A 181 -34.71 -18.11 -9.87
C GLY A 181 -34.55 -17.74 -11.34
N VAL A 182 -33.77 -16.70 -11.61
CA VAL A 182 -33.62 -16.16 -12.97
C VAL A 182 -32.91 -17.14 -13.91
N SER A 183 -31.91 -17.89 -13.44
CA SER A 183 -31.24 -18.92 -14.26
C SER A 183 -32.22 -19.99 -14.72
N THR A 184 -33.09 -20.46 -13.81
CA THR A 184 -34.18 -21.41 -14.10
C THR A 184 -35.11 -20.88 -15.18
N LEU A 185 -35.50 -19.60 -15.08
CA LEU A 185 -36.35 -18.94 -16.06
C LEU A 185 -35.69 -18.92 -17.44
N TRP A 186 -34.42 -18.51 -17.53
CA TRP A 186 -33.71 -18.39 -18.80
C TRP A 186 -33.45 -19.75 -19.45
N LEU A 187 -33.04 -20.77 -18.67
CA LEU A 187 -32.86 -22.13 -19.16
C LEU A 187 -34.17 -22.71 -19.72
N ALA A 188 -35.29 -22.52 -19.00
CA ALA A 188 -36.61 -22.99 -19.46
C ALA A 188 -37.07 -22.25 -20.72
N THR A 189 -36.80 -20.94 -20.79
CA THR A 189 -37.09 -20.12 -21.98
C THR A 189 -36.30 -20.62 -23.19
N ALA A 190 -35.00 -20.86 -23.02
CA ALA A 190 -34.14 -21.38 -24.08
C ALA A 190 -34.57 -22.79 -24.53
N ALA A 191 -34.89 -23.67 -23.59
CA ALA A 191 -35.43 -25.00 -23.87
C ALA A 191 -36.66 -24.93 -24.78
N ARG A 192 -37.64 -24.10 -24.42
CA ARG A 192 -38.86 -23.90 -25.21
C ARG A 192 -38.55 -23.34 -26.59
N GLN A 193 -37.79 -22.25 -26.65
CA GLN A 193 -37.52 -21.52 -27.90
C GLN A 193 -36.75 -22.38 -28.90
N HIS A 194 -35.82 -23.19 -28.43
CA HIS A 194 -34.98 -24.04 -29.28
C HIS A 194 -35.51 -25.48 -29.43
N GLY A 195 -36.68 -25.78 -28.85
CA GLY A 195 -37.30 -27.10 -28.91
C GLY A 195 -36.42 -28.21 -28.32
N VAL A 196 -35.65 -27.90 -27.27
CA VAL A 196 -34.82 -28.90 -26.57
C VAL A 196 -35.73 -29.70 -25.64
N PRO A 197 -35.86 -31.03 -25.82
CA PRO A 197 -36.67 -31.87 -24.95
C PRO A 197 -35.93 -32.10 -23.63
N THR A 198 -35.97 -31.10 -22.75
CA THR A 198 -35.31 -31.13 -21.44
C THR A 198 -36.33 -30.96 -20.33
N ARG A 199 -36.03 -31.54 -19.17
CA ARG A 199 -36.68 -31.22 -17.90
C ARG A 199 -35.71 -30.42 -17.05
N ILE A 200 -36.19 -29.36 -16.41
CA ILE A 200 -35.38 -28.55 -15.49
C ILE A 200 -35.94 -28.70 -14.07
N VAL A 201 -35.08 -29.04 -13.12
CA VAL A 201 -35.45 -29.19 -11.70
C VAL A 201 -34.55 -28.29 -10.86
N ALA A 202 -35.12 -27.24 -10.29
CA ALA A 202 -34.42 -26.35 -9.35
C ALA A 202 -34.76 -26.72 -7.90
N LEU A 203 -33.73 -26.90 -7.08
CA LEU A 203 -33.84 -27.17 -5.65
C LEU A 203 -33.84 -25.85 -4.90
N GLU A 204 -34.88 -25.58 -4.12
CA GLU A 204 -34.96 -24.36 -3.32
C GLU A 204 -35.23 -24.67 -1.85
N HIS A 205 -34.40 -24.12 -0.99
CA HIS A 205 -34.46 -24.35 0.45
C HIS A 205 -35.39 -23.38 1.17
N ASP A 206 -35.52 -22.16 0.63
CA ASP A 206 -36.36 -21.12 1.21
C ASP A 206 -37.75 -21.14 0.57
N ALA A 207 -38.78 -21.35 1.40
CA ALA A 207 -40.15 -21.52 0.91
C ALA A 207 -40.72 -20.26 0.23
N GLU A 208 -40.30 -19.06 0.66
CA GLU A 208 -40.74 -17.81 0.04
C GLU A 208 -40.10 -17.66 -1.34
N TYR A 209 -38.77 -17.85 -1.44
CA TYR A 209 -38.09 -17.85 -2.74
C TYR A 209 -38.61 -18.94 -3.68
N ALA A 210 -38.92 -20.13 -3.16
CA ALA A 210 -39.50 -21.21 -3.97
C ALA A 210 -40.85 -20.79 -4.57
N GLN A 211 -41.70 -20.14 -3.77
CA GLN A 211 -42.98 -19.62 -4.22
C GLN A 211 -42.81 -18.50 -5.26
N GLU A 212 -41.86 -17.58 -5.06
CA GLU A 212 -41.54 -16.52 -6.02
C GLU A 212 -41.07 -17.08 -7.36
N SER A 213 -40.16 -18.05 -7.35
CA SER A 213 -39.63 -18.73 -8.53
C SER A 213 -40.73 -19.48 -9.29
N ARG A 214 -41.63 -20.21 -8.59
CA ARG A 214 -42.79 -20.85 -9.22
C ARG A 214 -43.73 -19.84 -9.86
N ALA A 215 -44.02 -18.75 -9.16
CA ALA A 215 -44.87 -17.68 -9.70
C ALA A 215 -44.22 -16.98 -10.90
N LEU A 216 -42.89 -16.84 -10.91
CA LEU A 216 -42.13 -16.36 -12.06
C LEU A 216 -42.30 -17.31 -13.25
N LEU A 217 -42.02 -18.60 -13.09
CA LEU A 217 -42.19 -19.60 -14.16
C LEU A 217 -43.63 -19.65 -14.69
N ALA A 218 -44.63 -19.63 -13.80
CA ALA A 218 -46.04 -19.65 -14.18
C ALA A 218 -46.44 -18.41 -15.00
N ARG A 219 -45.95 -17.22 -14.64
CA ARG A 219 -46.18 -15.97 -15.39
C ARG A 219 -45.62 -16.00 -16.80
N HIS A 220 -44.53 -16.74 -17.00
CA HIS A 220 -43.94 -16.97 -18.33
C HIS A 220 -44.48 -18.23 -19.03
N GLY A 221 -45.40 -18.95 -18.38
CA GLY A 221 -46.01 -20.18 -18.87
C GLY A 221 -45.03 -21.35 -18.98
N LEU A 222 -43.98 -21.41 -18.15
CA LEU A 222 -42.86 -22.35 -18.24
C LEU A 222 -42.94 -23.53 -17.25
N SER A 223 -44.03 -23.64 -16.50
CA SER A 223 -44.21 -24.65 -15.45
C SER A 223 -44.29 -26.11 -15.96
N ASP A 224 -44.48 -26.30 -17.26
CA ASP A 224 -44.41 -27.60 -17.97
C ASP A 224 -42.97 -28.06 -18.27
N ILE A 225 -42.00 -27.15 -18.24
CA ILE A 225 -40.58 -27.43 -18.54
C ILE A 225 -39.73 -27.40 -17.28
N ALA A 226 -40.00 -26.43 -16.39
CA ALA A 226 -39.23 -26.22 -15.17
C ALA A 226 -40.07 -26.40 -13.91
N GLU A 227 -39.52 -27.21 -13.00
CA GLU A 227 -40.06 -27.53 -11.69
C GLU A 227 -39.16 -26.92 -10.60
N VAL A 228 -39.76 -26.27 -9.61
CA VAL A 228 -39.06 -25.83 -8.39
C VAL A 228 -39.49 -26.74 -7.25
N ARG A 229 -38.54 -27.48 -6.68
CA ARG A 229 -38.76 -28.40 -5.56
C ARG A 229 -38.42 -27.73 -4.24
N ASP A 230 -39.32 -27.88 -3.26
CA ASP A 230 -38.99 -27.53 -1.88
C ASP A 230 -37.98 -28.56 -1.35
N ALA A 231 -36.78 -28.08 -1.06
CA ALA A 231 -35.65 -28.87 -0.65
C ALA A 231 -35.03 -28.24 0.61
N PRO A 232 -35.73 -28.25 1.75
CA PRO A 232 -35.26 -27.61 2.97
C PRO A 232 -33.89 -28.17 3.38
N LEU A 233 -33.02 -27.32 3.93
CA LEU A 233 -31.69 -27.75 4.34
C LEU A 233 -31.76 -28.69 5.55
N GLN A 234 -31.04 -29.79 5.47
CA GLN A 234 -30.93 -30.82 6.49
C GLN A 234 -29.48 -31.22 6.68
N VAL A 235 -29.18 -31.85 7.82
CA VAL A 235 -27.88 -32.49 8.01
C VAL A 235 -27.85 -33.77 7.18
N VAL A 236 -26.86 -33.88 6.31
CA VAL A 236 -26.60 -35.05 5.47
C VAL A 236 -25.18 -35.56 5.74
N ASP A 237 -25.01 -36.88 5.76
CA ASP A 237 -23.69 -37.50 5.84
C ASP A 237 -23.04 -37.48 4.45
N VAL A 238 -21.94 -36.73 4.33
CA VAL A 238 -21.11 -36.70 3.12
C VAL A 238 -19.77 -37.28 3.49
N GLU A 239 -19.60 -38.57 3.20
CA GLU A 239 -18.34 -39.30 3.40
C GLU A 239 -17.88 -39.35 4.86
N GLY A 240 -18.81 -39.57 5.78
CA GLY A 240 -18.53 -39.60 7.22
C GLY A 240 -18.42 -38.22 7.86
N THR A 241 -18.79 -37.15 7.13
CA THR A 241 -18.84 -35.77 7.63
C THR A 241 -20.24 -35.21 7.49
N ASP A 242 -20.83 -34.81 8.62
CA ASP A 242 -22.10 -34.10 8.65
C ASP A 242 -21.98 -32.73 7.95
N ARG A 243 -22.78 -32.52 6.91
CA ARG A 243 -22.86 -31.27 6.13
C ARG A 243 -24.31 -30.80 6.10
N THR A 244 -24.54 -29.49 6.03
CA THR A 244 -25.89 -28.93 5.82
C THR A 244 -26.15 -28.77 4.34
N TRP A 245 -27.13 -29.50 3.79
CA TRP A 245 -27.44 -29.53 2.36
C TRP A 245 -28.94 -29.72 2.10
N TYR A 246 -29.36 -29.56 0.84
CA TYR A 246 -30.72 -29.87 0.39
C TYR A 246 -31.17 -31.28 0.81
N ALA A 247 -32.44 -31.40 1.20
CA ALA A 247 -33.06 -32.68 1.57
C ALA A 247 -32.83 -33.77 0.51
N PRO A 248 -32.29 -34.96 0.88
CA PRO A 248 -32.04 -36.05 -0.08
C PRO A 248 -33.28 -36.49 -0.86
N SER A 249 -34.45 -36.48 -0.21
CA SER A 249 -35.73 -36.83 -0.85
C SER A 249 -36.10 -35.93 -2.03
N ALA A 250 -35.49 -34.74 -2.16
CA ALA A 250 -35.71 -33.84 -3.29
C ALA A 250 -34.90 -34.24 -4.55
N VAL A 251 -33.96 -35.18 -4.43
CA VAL A 251 -33.07 -35.60 -5.54
C VAL A 251 -33.06 -37.11 -5.81
N GLU A 252 -33.63 -37.93 -4.94
CA GLU A 252 -33.61 -39.41 -5.06
C GLU A 252 -34.15 -39.96 -6.39
N ASP A 253 -35.11 -39.28 -7.02
CA ASP A 253 -35.73 -39.69 -8.29
C ASP A 253 -35.04 -39.10 -9.55
N LEU A 254 -33.98 -38.32 -9.37
CA LEU A 254 -33.27 -37.66 -10.47
C LEU A 254 -32.17 -38.59 -10.99
N HIS A 255 -32.17 -38.84 -12.30
CA HIS A 255 -31.17 -39.67 -12.98
C HIS A 255 -30.85 -39.04 -14.34
N ASP A 256 -29.68 -39.38 -14.90
CA ASP A 256 -29.18 -38.86 -16.18
C ASP A 256 -29.07 -37.32 -16.22
N ILE A 257 -28.57 -36.72 -15.14
CA ILE A 257 -28.32 -35.27 -15.05
C ILE A 257 -27.23 -34.88 -16.05
N GLY A 258 -27.61 -34.22 -17.14
CA GLY A 258 -26.69 -33.77 -18.19
C GLY A 258 -26.10 -32.38 -17.92
N LEU A 259 -26.78 -31.55 -17.13
CA LEU A 259 -26.27 -30.27 -16.66
C LEU A 259 -26.65 -30.07 -15.18
N LEU A 260 -25.64 -29.93 -14.32
CA LEU A 260 -25.81 -29.57 -12.91
C LEU A 260 -25.28 -28.15 -12.70
N PHE A 261 -26.12 -27.23 -12.26
CA PHE A 261 -25.70 -25.87 -11.91
C PHE A 261 -25.80 -25.67 -10.40
N VAL A 262 -24.71 -25.21 -9.78
CA VAL A 262 -24.57 -25.10 -8.33
C VAL A 262 -24.34 -23.64 -7.94
N ASP A 263 -25.43 -22.96 -7.56
CA ASP A 263 -25.44 -21.57 -7.03
C ASP A 263 -25.96 -21.51 -5.58
N GLY A 264 -26.20 -22.66 -4.97
CA GLY A 264 -26.73 -22.75 -3.62
C GLY A 264 -26.28 -24.04 -2.92
N PRO A 265 -26.55 -24.14 -1.61
CA PRO A 265 -27.17 -23.15 -0.76
C PRO A 265 -26.18 -22.00 -0.42
N PRO A 266 -26.66 -20.92 0.23
CA PRO A 266 -25.81 -19.79 0.59
C PRO A 266 -24.62 -20.19 1.47
N THR A 267 -23.46 -19.57 1.30
CA THR A 267 -22.24 -19.87 2.11
C THR A 267 -22.43 -19.67 3.62
N SER A 268 -23.42 -18.89 4.03
CA SER A 268 -23.80 -18.73 5.44
C SER A 268 -24.35 -20.02 6.07
N THR A 269 -24.64 -21.06 5.29
CA THR A 269 -25.22 -22.32 5.80
C THR A 269 -24.16 -23.32 6.28
N GLY A 270 -22.89 -23.09 5.98
CA GLY A 270 -21.78 -23.92 6.45
C GLY A 270 -20.49 -23.75 5.64
N GLU A 271 -19.38 -24.23 6.20
CA GLU A 271 -18.11 -24.34 5.48
C GLU A 271 -18.24 -25.29 4.28
N HIS A 272 -17.72 -24.87 3.13
CA HIS A 272 -17.90 -25.54 1.85
C HIS A 272 -19.37 -25.88 1.58
N ALA A 273 -20.27 -24.93 1.81
CA ALA A 273 -21.72 -25.14 1.72
C ALA A 273 -22.10 -25.86 0.43
N ARG A 274 -21.47 -25.51 -0.70
CA ARG A 274 -21.67 -26.04 -2.06
C ARG A 274 -21.04 -27.41 -2.33
N TYR A 275 -20.07 -27.86 -1.51
CA TYR A 275 -19.34 -29.12 -1.71
C TYR A 275 -20.24 -30.34 -1.89
N PRO A 276 -21.33 -30.54 -1.12
CA PRO A 276 -22.12 -31.76 -1.20
C PRO A 276 -22.79 -32.03 -2.56
N ALA A 277 -22.97 -31.02 -3.42
CA ALA A 277 -23.65 -31.21 -4.72
C ALA A 277 -23.05 -32.37 -5.53
N LEU A 278 -21.72 -32.40 -5.66
CA LEU A 278 -21.04 -33.44 -6.42
C LEU A 278 -21.10 -34.83 -5.75
N PRO A 279 -20.62 -35.03 -4.51
CA PRO A 279 -20.64 -36.36 -3.89
C PRO A 279 -22.06 -36.92 -3.71
N VAL A 280 -23.08 -36.07 -3.55
CA VAL A 280 -24.49 -36.52 -3.46
C VAL A 280 -25.07 -36.90 -4.83
N LEU A 281 -24.76 -36.15 -5.88
CA LEU A 281 -25.39 -36.33 -7.21
C LEU A 281 -24.52 -37.07 -8.22
N GLN A 282 -23.26 -37.41 -7.91
CA GLN A 282 -22.33 -38.02 -8.85
C GLN A 282 -22.87 -39.28 -9.54
N ASP A 283 -23.63 -40.11 -8.81
CA ASP A 283 -24.18 -41.37 -9.31
C ASP A 283 -25.43 -41.15 -10.16
N GLN A 284 -25.98 -39.93 -10.14
CA GLN A 284 -27.14 -39.50 -10.93
C GLN A 284 -26.72 -38.74 -12.21
N LEU A 285 -25.43 -38.44 -12.37
CA LEU A 285 -24.91 -37.75 -13.55
C LEU A 285 -25.02 -38.62 -14.80
N ALA A 286 -25.39 -38.00 -15.92
CA ALA A 286 -25.35 -38.64 -17.23
C ALA A 286 -23.91 -38.99 -17.65
N PRO A 287 -23.73 -39.96 -18.58
CA PRO A 287 -22.41 -40.29 -19.14
C PRO A 287 -21.70 -39.08 -19.74
N THR A 288 -22.43 -38.25 -20.47
CA THR A 288 -21.98 -36.93 -20.94
C THR A 288 -22.69 -35.88 -20.10
N CYS A 289 -21.93 -35.11 -19.31
CA CYS A 289 -22.50 -34.13 -18.40
C CYS A 289 -21.59 -32.91 -18.22
N SER A 290 -22.20 -31.83 -17.75
CA SER A 290 -21.49 -30.61 -17.34
C SER A 290 -21.93 -30.18 -15.95
N ILE A 291 -20.99 -29.72 -15.14
CA ILE A 291 -21.24 -29.19 -13.80
C ILE A 291 -20.72 -27.77 -13.76
N VAL A 292 -21.56 -26.81 -13.40
CA VAL A 292 -21.22 -25.39 -13.32
C VAL A 292 -21.30 -24.94 -11.87
N LEU A 293 -20.20 -24.42 -11.33
CA LEU A 293 -20.12 -23.86 -9.98
C LEU A 293 -20.00 -22.33 -10.06
N ASP A 294 -20.91 -21.60 -9.40
CA ASP A 294 -20.89 -20.12 -9.33
C ASP A 294 -20.04 -19.59 -8.16
N ASP A 295 -19.85 -18.26 -8.13
CA ASP A 295 -19.15 -17.46 -7.12
C ASP A 295 -17.67 -17.84 -6.91
N MET A 296 -16.95 -18.19 -7.97
CA MET A 296 -15.51 -18.49 -7.90
C MET A 296 -14.64 -17.30 -7.44
N ILE A 297 -15.20 -16.10 -7.26
CA ILE A 297 -14.53 -14.99 -6.56
C ILE A 297 -14.30 -15.27 -5.07
N ARG A 298 -15.00 -16.23 -4.48
CA ARG A 298 -14.87 -16.62 -3.08
C ARG A 298 -13.85 -17.74 -2.91
N GLU A 299 -13.10 -17.67 -1.82
CA GLU A 299 -12.05 -18.65 -1.50
C GLU A 299 -12.64 -20.03 -1.16
N ASP A 300 -13.80 -20.07 -0.49
CA ASP A 300 -14.50 -21.31 -0.13
C ASP A 300 -14.88 -22.10 -1.40
N GLU A 301 -15.49 -21.44 -2.39
CA GLU A 301 -15.85 -22.04 -3.67
C GLU A 301 -14.63 -22.45 -4.51
N GLN A 302 -13.52 -21.72 -4.44
CA GLN A 302 -12.26 -22.14 -5.06
C GLN A 302 -11.72 -23.45 -4.46
N GLN A 303 -11.84 -23.62 -3.14
CA GLN A 303 -11.48 -24.86 -2.45
C GLN A 303 -12.43 -26.00 -2.84
N VAL A 304 -13.74 -25.74 -2.90
CA VAL A 304 -14.74 -26.71 -3.39
C VAL A 304 -14.41 -27.18 -4.80
N ALA A 305 -14.12 -26.26 -5.72
CA ALA A 305 -13.75 -26.59 -7.09
C ALA A 305 -12.48 -27.48 -7.15
N GLN A 306 -11.52 -27.26 -6.26
CA GLN A 306 -10.33 -28.11 -6.16
C GLN A 306 -10.67 -29.50 -5.62
N LEU A 307 -11.44 -29.58 -4.54
CA LEU A 307 -11.88 -30.86 -3.97
C LEU A 307 -12.66 -31.70 -4.99
N TRP A 308 -13.53 -31.07 -5.78
CA TRP A 308 -14.25 -31.74 -6.85
C TRP A 308 -13.35 -32.23 -7.98
N HIS A 309 -12.36 -31.42 -8.37
CA HIS A 309 -11.38 -31.82 -9.38
C HIS A 309 -10.56 -33.05 -8.93
N ASP A 310 -10.16 -33.08 -7.66
CA ASP A 310 -9.37 -34.18 -7.09
C ASP A 310 -10.23 -35.46 -6.96
N ARG A 311 -11.54 -35.31 -6.73
CA ARG A 311 -12.50 -36.42 -6.64
C ARG A 311 -12.77 -37.08 -7.99
N LEU A 312 -13.03 -36.28 -9.02
CA LEU A 312 -13.38 -36.74 -10.36
C LEU A 312 -12.37 -36.19 -11.38
N PRO A 313 -11.15 -36.75 -11.41
CA PRO A 313 -10.09 -36.28 -12.30
C PRO A 313 -10.38 -36.53 -13.78
N ASP A 314 -11.40 -37.33 -14.09
CA ASP A 314 -11.92 -37.56 -15.44
C ASP A 314 -12.72 -36.37 -15.98
N LEU A 315 -13.19 -35.47 -15.11
CA LEU A 315 -13.83 -34.23 -15.51
C LEU A 315 -12.80 -33.17 -15.90
N SER A 316 -12.89 -32.68 -17.14
CA SER A 316 -12.11 -31.52 -17.57
C SER A 316 -12.62 -30.25 -16.87
N ARG A 317 -11.72 -29.45 -16.32
CA ARG A 317 -12.05 -28.20 -15.60
C ARG A 317 -11.71 -26.97 -16.44
N THR A 318 -12.64 -26.01 -16.51
CA THR A 318 -12.45 -24.70 -17.16
C THR A 318 -12.97 -23.59 -16.26
N ASP A 319 -12.09 -22.68 -15.85
CA ASP A 319 -12.47 -21.50 -15.06
C ASP A 319 -12.85 -20.34 -15.98
N LEU A 320 -14.05 -19.78 -15.78
CA LEU A 320 -14.63 -18.68 -16.55
C LEU A 320 -14.40 -17.34 -15.86
N ARG A 321 -13.98 -16.34 -16.64
CA ARG A 321 -13.77 -14.97 -16.18
C ARG A 321 -15.06 -14.15 -16.28
N LEU A 322 -15.98 -14.45 -15.39
CA LEU A 322 -17.27 -13.75 -15.20
C LEU A 322 -17.19 -12.74 -14.04
N GLU A 323 -18.22 -11.92 -13.83
CA GLU A 323 -18.31 -10.95 -12.72
C GLU A 323 -18.04 -11.59 -11.36
N LYS A 324 -18.75 -12.69 -11.06
CA LYS A 324 -18.56 -13.48 -9.84
C LYS A 324 -17.66 -14.70 -10.06
N GLY A 325 -17.18 -14.90 -11.28
CA GLY A 325 -16.43 -16.09 -11.69
C GLY A 325 -17.27 -17.37 -11.64
N ALA A 326 -16.98 -18.32 -12.51
CA ALA A 326 -17.59 -19.64 -12.47
C ALA A 326 -16.59 -20.70 -12.93
N THR A 327 -16.81 -21.95 -12.56
CA THR A 327 -16.03 -23.08 -13.08
C THR A 327 -16.95 -24.09 -13.72
N ILE A 328 -16.59 -24.56 -14.90
CA ILE A 328 -17.28 -25.65 -15.59
C ILE A 328 -16.41 -26.90 -15.57
N PHE A 329 -16.99 -27.99 -15.09
CA PHE A 329 -16.48 -29.34 -15.20
C PHE A 329 -17.22 -30.08 -16.32
N ARG A 330 -16.53 -30.79 -17.21
CA ARG A 330 -17.18 -31.53 -18.31
C ARG A 330 -16.69 -32.97 -18.43
N ARG A 331 -17.63 -33.87 -18.68
CA ARG A 331 -17.43 -35.24 -19.16
C ARG A 331 -17.95 -35.35 -20.59
N GLY A 332 -17.10 -35.82 -21.50
CA GLY A 332 -17.42 -36.02 -22.92
C GLY A 332 -18.15 -37.32 -23.17
#